data_AF-A0A7K1TGL9-F1
#
_entry.id   AF-A0A7K1TGL9-F1
#
_cell.length_a   1.000
_cell.length_b   1.000
_cell.length_c   1.000
_cell.angle_alpha   90.00
_cell.angle_beta   90.00
_cell.angle_gamma   90.00
#
_symmetry.space_group_name_H-M   'P 1'
#
loop_
_entity.id
_entity.type
_entity.pdbx_description
1 polymer ?
#
loop_
_entity_poly.entity_id
_entity_poly.type
_entity_poly.pdbx_seq_one_letter_code
_entity_poly.pdbx_strand_id
1 'polypeptide(L)'
;MRRYLVTKLLLTAVGCLAGELARAQQPAMAPLAPRLVLVQPATPGLGVPVRTKWDTGGPPAAPALPTQPARVYRPVMLMNSHLILGDNDLRALNPQDIADIHVYKGADAPAKWRSLTPNGIIDIRLKTKAKFKSKTLAALKRQLGVGGAVRFELDGVPLEDTSLRIAAGAIDRVDLVRPAAGEAGITLLNIQVVRLPPPPHPPGTIRIRG
;
A
#
# COMPACT_ATOMS: atom_id res chain seq x y z
N MET A 1 -27.89 20.20 44.34
CA MET A 1 -29.28 19.72 44.20
C MET A 1 -29.64 19.58 42.72
N ARG A 2 -30.45 18.56 42.36
CA ARG A 2 -30.88 18.10 41.01
C ARG A 2 -29.89 17.13 40.33
N ARG A 3 -30.00 15.80 40.50
CA ARG A 3 -31.03 14.77 40.16
C ARG A 3 -30.77 14.09 38.80
N TYR A 4 -30.23 12.87 38.92
CA TYR A 4 -30.37 11.64 38.12
C TYR A 4 -31.15 11.67 36.79
N LEU A 5 -30.58 11.03 35.77
CA LEU A 5 -31.32 9.99 35.02
C LEU A 5 -30.36 8.91 34.49
N VAL A 6 -30.41 7.75 35.12
CA VAL A 6 -29.77 6.50 34.70
C VAL A 6 -30.82 5.75 33.88
N THR A 7 -30.60 5.56 32.59
CA THR A 7 -31.45 4.68 31.78
C THR A 7 -30.66 3.42 31.45
N LYS A 8 -30.89 2.37 32.25
CA LYS A 8 -30.59 0.98 31.90
C LYS A 8 -31.56 0.56 30.80
N LEU A 9 -31.05 0.02 29.70
CA LEU A 9 -31.85 -0.82 28.81
C LEU A 9 -31.13 -2.16 28.66
N LEU A 10 -31.64 -3.15 29.40
CA LEU A 10 -31.41 -4.56 29.15
C LEU A 10 -32.18 -4.93 27.88
N LEU A 11 -31.53 -5.57 26.91
CA LEU A 11 -32.22 -6.45 25.98
C LEU A 11 -31.46 -7.78 25.93
N THR A 12 -31.99 -8.75 26.66
CA THR A 12 -31.73 -10.17 26.54
C THR A 12 -32.38 -10.69 25.27
N ALA A 13 -31.61 -11.31 24.38
CA ALA A 13 -32.12 -12.23 23.37
C ALA A 13 -31.39 -13.57 23.53
N VAL A 14 -32.14 -14.53 24.05
CA VAL A 14 -31.85 -15.96 24.10
C VAL A 14 -32.40 -16.57 22.81
N GLY A 15 -31.60 -17.39 22.13
CA GLY A 15 -32.02 -18.23 21.00
C GLY A 15 -30.79 -18.97 20.46
N CYS A 16 -30.53 -20.20 20.92
CA CYS A 16 -31.05 -21.47 20.41
C CYS A 16 -30.43 -21.93 19.06
N LEU A 17 -29.76 -23.08 19.19
CA LEU A 17 -29.72 -24.24 18.27
C LEU A 17 -28.74 -24.23 17.08
N ALA A 18 -27.72 -25.10 17.25
CA ALA A 18 -27.34 -26.21 16.38
C ALA A 18 -27.41 -26.02 14.86
N GLY A 19 -26.27 -26.19 14.20
CA GLY A 19 -26.18 -26.25 12.73
C GLY A 19 -24.82 -26.74 12.24
N GLU A 20 -24.68 -28.06 12.25
CA GLU A 20 -23.98 -28.93 11.29
C GLU A 20 -22.57 -28.62 10.73
N LEU A 21 -21.71 -29.62 10.95
CA LEU A 21 -20.42 -29.87 10.30
C LEU A 21 -20.61 -30.23 8.81
N ALA A 22 -20.34 -29.28 7.91
CA ALA A 22 -20.16 -29.59 6.48
C ALA A 22 -18.67 -29.64 6.13
N ARG A 23 -18.10 -30.86 6.22
CA ARG A 23 -16.81 -31.20 5.63
C ARG A 23 -17.00 -31.32 4.11
N ALA A 24 -16.69 -30.26 3.36
CA ALA A 24 -16.60 -30.36 1.90
C ALA A 24 -15.24 -31.00 1.53
N GLN A 25 -15.31 -32.11 0.81
CA GLN A 25 -14.18 -32.81 0.22
C GLN A 25 -13.47 -31.90 -0.79
N GLN A 26 -12.15 -31.72 -0.65
CA GLN A 26 -11.33 -31.12 -1.70
C GLN A 26 -10.99 -32.19 -2.75
N PRO A 27 -11.26 -31.96 -4.04
CA PRO A 27 -10.75 -32.82 -5.10
C PRO A 27 -9.24 -32.64 -5.28
N ALA A 28 -8.53 -33.76 -5.36
CA ALA A 28 -7.12 -33.83 -5.69
C ALA A 28 -6.92 -33.75 -7.22
N MET A 29 -6.30 -32.68 -7.71
CA MET A 29 -5.78 -32.55 -9.08
C MET A 29 -4.71 -31.45 -9.08
N ALA A 30 -3.60 -31.49 -9.79
CA ALA A 30 -2.78 -32.49 -10.46
C ALA A 30 -1.38 -31.80 -10.59
N PRO A 31 -0.25 -32.51 -10.57
CA PRO A 31 1.05 -31.86 -10.72
C PRO A 31 1.20 -31.25 -12.12
N LEU A 32 1.39 -29.93 -12.20
CA LEU A 32 1.76 -29.22 -13.42
C LEU A 32 3.15 -29.66 -13.85
N ALA A 33 3.24 -30.34 -14.99
CA ALA A 33 4.50 -30.68 -15.64
C ALA A 33 5.27 -29.39 -16.04
N PRO A 34 6.60 -29.35 -15.87
CA PRO A 34 7.42 -28.22 -16.30
C PRO A 34 7.44 -28.13 -17.84
N ARG A 35 7.00 -26.99 -18.38
CA ARG A 35 7.23 -26.61 -19.78
C ARG A 35 8.73 -26.37 -19.98
N LEU A 36 9.38 -27.24 -20.74
CA LEU A 36 10.73 -27.01 -21.27
C LEU A 36 10.66 -25.88 -22.31
N VAL A 37 11.35 -24.77 -22.03
CA VAL A 37 11.58 -23.70 -23.00
C VAL A 37 12.75 -24.14 -23.88
N LEU A 38 12.45 -24.43 -25.15
CA LEU A 38 13.44 -24.71 -26.19
C LEU A 38 14.09 -23.37 -26.58
N VAL A 39 15.30 -23.11 -26.08
CA VAL A 39 16.14 -22.00 -26.54
C VAL A 39 16.69 -22.38 -27.92
N GLN A 40 16.23 -21.70 -28.97
CA GLN A 40 16.85 -21.79 -30.30
C GLN A 40 18.21 -21.08 -30.30
N PRO A 41 19.30 -21.72 -30.77
CA PRO A 41 20.57 -21.03 -30.98
C PRO A 41 20.48 -20.11 -32.21
N ALA A 42 20.98 -18.89 -32.06
CA ALA A 42 21.11 -17.92 -33.14
C ALA A 42 22.18 -18.38 -34.15
N THR A 43 21.81 -18.35 -35.43
CA THR A 43 22.66 -18.64 -36.59
C THR A 43 23.81 -17.61 -36.68
N PRO A 44 25.09 -18.03 -36.73
CA PRO A 44 26.19 -17.11 -37.00
C PRO A 44 26.32 -16.87 -38.52
N GLY A 45 25.71 -15.78 -38.99
CA GLY A 45 25.90 -15.27 -40.34
C GLY A 45 27.16 -14.39 -40.42
N LEU A 46 28.25 -14.98 -40.91
CA LEU A 46 29.46 -14.28 -41.37
C LEU A 46 29.13 -13.43 -42.61
N GLY A 47 29.43 -12.14 -42.55
CA GLY A 47 29.36 -11.25 -43.70
C GLY A 47 29.51 -9.78 -43.30
N VAL A 48 30.74 -9.34 -43.02
CA VAL A 48 31.05 -7.90 -42.85
C VAL A 48 31.67 -7.39 -44.15
N PRO A 49 30.93 -6.64 -45.00
CA PRO A 49 31.57 -5.76 -45.95
C PRO A 49 32.04 -4.49 -45.23
N VAL A 50 33.36 -4.29 -45.21
CA VAL A 50 34.01 -3.04 -44.79
C VAL A 50 33.57 -1.93 -45.75
N ARG A 51 32.71 -1.02 -45.28
CA ARG A 51 32.43 0.26 -45.95
C ARG A 51 33.33 1.34 -45.35
N THR A 52 34.37 1.70 -46.08
CA THR A 52 35.09 2.97 -45.89
C THR A 52 34.36 4.08 -46.62
N LYS A 53 33.39 4.71 -45.94
CA LYS A 53 32.89 6.02 -46.32
C LYS A 53 32.40 6.73 -45.06
N TRP A 54 33.19 7.69 -44.60
CA TRP A 54 32.80 8.61 -43.52
C TRP A 54 31.83 9.63 -44.12
N ASP A 55 30.57 9.22 -44.26
CA ASP A 55 29.50 10.18 -44.49
C ASP A 55 29.29 10.95 -43.18
N THR A 56 29.51 12.27 -43.23
CA THR A 56 29.18 13.24 -42.16
C THR A 56 27.65 13.38 -42.05
N GLY A 57 26.97 12.28 -41.73
CA GLY A 57 25.59 12.25 -41.30
C GLY A 57 25.57 12.20 -39.78
N GLY A 58 25.00 13.24 -39.15
CA GLY A 58 24.85 13.28 -37.70
C GLY A 58 24.21 12.00 -37.15
N PRO A 59 24.55 11.60 -35.91
CA PRO A 59 24.03 10.38 -35.32
C PRO A 59 22.50 10.37 -35.41
N PRO A 60 21.86 9.27 -35.85
CA PRO A 60 20.42 9.16 -35.83
C PRO A 60 19.96 9.42 -34.40
N ALA A 61 19.09 10.42 -34.22
CA ALA A 61 18.53 10.76 -32.94
C ALA A 61 17.92 9.49 -32.34
N ALA A 62 18.54 8.96 -31.29
CA ALA A 62 17.99 7.83 -30.57
C ALA A 62 16.54 8.17 -30.20
N PRO A 63 15.57 7.28 -30.46
CA PRO A 63 14.19 7.54 -30.06
C PRO A 63 14.19 7.86 -28.58
N ALA A 64 13.72 9.06 -28.23
CA ALA A 64 13.63 9.49 -26.84
C ALA A 64 12.88 8.41 -26.07
N LEU A 65 13.56 7.76 -25.12
CA LEU A 65 12.90 6.85 -24.21
C LEU A 65 11.72 7.60 -23.60
N PRO A 66 10.51 7.01 -23.55
CA PRO A 66 9.38 7.66 -22.92
C PRO A 66 9.82 8.09 -21.53
N THR A 67 9.80 9.40 -21.29
CA THR A 67 10.14 10.02 -20.00
C THR A 67 9.15 9.50 -18.98
N GLN A 68 9.45 8.35 -18.37
CA GLN A 68 8.63 7.85 -17.27
C GLN A 68 8.72 8.91 -16.17
N PRO A 69 7.57 9.41 -15.67
CA PRO A 69 7.59 10.38 -14.59
C PRO A 69 8.40 9.78 -13.44
N ALA A 70 9.36 10.54 -12.93
CA ALA A 70 10.17 10.12 -11.79
C ALA A 70 9.24 9.69 -10.67
N ARG A 71 9.27 8.41 -10.28
CA ARG A 71 8.45 7.89 -9.20
C ARG A 71 8.89 8.61 -7.91
N VAL A 72 7.99 9.43 -7.36
CA VAL A 72 8.21 10.06 -6.07
C VAL A 72 7.93 9.00 -5.01
N TYR A 73 8.96 8.23 -4.65
CA TYR A 73 8.88 7.25 -3.57
C TYR A 73 8.65 7.97 -2.25
N ARG A 74 7.50 7.74 -1.62
CA ARG A 74 7.17 8.26 -0.29
C ARG A 74 6.95 7.10 0.67
N PRO A 75 7.70 7.03 1.78
CA PRO A 75 7.55 5.93 2.71
C PRO A 75 6.17 5.90 3.35
N VAL A 76 5.73 4.68 3.66
CA VAL A 76 4.57 4.44 4.52
C VAL A 76 5.00 4.64 5.96
N MET A 77 4.36 5.57 6.65
CA MET A 77 4.62 5.85 8.05
C MET A 77 3.71 4.98 8.92
N LEU A 78 4.29 4.15 9.76
CA LEU A 78 3.60 3.34 10.75
C LEU A 78 3.93 3.85 12.15
N MET A 79 2.99 3.68 13.05
CA MET A 79 3.16 3.91 14.48
C MET A 79 2.82 2.65 15.25
N ASN A 80 3.76 2.25 16.12
CA ASN A 80 3.66 1.06 16.95
C ASN A 80 3.27 -0.21 16.16
N SER A 81 3.71 -0.32 14.90
CA SER A 81 3.45 -1.47 14.03
C SER A 81 1.97 -1.75 13.69
N HIS A 82 1.05 -0.80 13.89
CA HIS A 82 -0.38 -1.05 13.61
C HIS A 82 -1.19 0.16 13.13
N LEU A 83 -0.66 1.38 13.21
CA LEU A 83 -1.36 2.59 12.80
C LEU A 83 -0.61 3.30 11.67
N ILE A 84 -1.24 3.44 10.52
CA ILE A 84 -0.75 4.26 9.40
C ILE A 84 -0.98 5.74 9.72
N LEU A 85 0.08 6.54 9.59
CA LEU A 85 0.07 7.98 9.81
C LEU A 85 0.16 8.75 8.49
N GLY A 86 -0.50 9.91 8.44
CA GLY A 86 -0.27 10.93 7.43
C GLY A 86 0.68 12.00 7.95
N ASP A 87 1.07 12.93 7.08
CA ASP A 87 2.06 13.95 7.43
C ASP A 87 1.57 14.88 8.57
N ASN A 88 0.26 15.11 8.67
CA ASN A 88 -0.35 15.87 9.77
C ASN A 88 -0.20 15.15 11.11
N ASP A 89 -0.51 13.85 11.16
CA ASP A 89 -0.40 13.06 12.39
C ASP A 89 1.07 12.91 12.82
N LEU A 90 1.98 12.76 11.85
CA LEU A 90 3.42 12.71 12.10
C LEU A 90 3.94 14.01 12.72
N ARG A 91 3.50 15.18 12.24
CA ARG A 91 3.87 16.49 12.80
C ARG A 91 3.34 16.71 14.21
N ALA A 92 2.24 16.05 14.58
CA ALA A 92 1.66 16.14 15.90
C ALA A 92 2.39 15.28 16.94
N LEU A 93 3.31 14.40 16.53
CA LEU A 93 4.11 13.61 17.46
C LEU A 93 5.16 14.48 18.15
N ASN A 94 5.24 14.35 19.47
CA ASN A 94 6.34 14.88 20.25
C ASN A 94 7.57 13.96 20.10
N PRO A 95 8.71 14.46 19.59
CA PRO A 95 9.91 13.64 19.40
C PRO A 95 10.43 12.98 20.68
N GLN A 96 10.20 13.61 21.85
CA GLN A 96 10.64 13.06 23.14
C GLN A 96 9.90 11.78 23.54
N ASP A 97 8.73 11.53 22.95
CA ASP A 97 7.92 10.34 23.21
C ASP A 97 8.31 9.16 22.30
N ILE A 98 9.19 9.37 21.32
CA ILE A 98 9.68 8.30 20.44
C ILE A 98 10.67 7.43 21.20
N ALA A 99 10.43 6.12 21.19
CA ALA A 99 11.31 5.10 21.77
C ALA A 99 12.30 4.57 20.73
N ASP A 100 11.79 4.19 19.55
CA ASP A 100 12.61 3.69 18.45
C ASP A 100 11.99 4.07 17.08
N ILE A 101 12.82 3.97 16.05
CA ILE A 101 12.41 4.13 14.65
C ILE A 101 13.03 2.98 13.87
N HIS A 102 12.18 2.16 13.23
CA HIS A 102 12.59 1.09 12.35
C HIS A 102 12.34 1.49 10.91
N VAL A 103 13.35 1.34 10.05
CA VAL A 103 13.23 1.63 8.62
C VAL A 103 13.38 0.33 7.86
N TYR A 104 12.31 -0.08 7.18
CA TYR A 104 12.31 -1.30 6.37
C TYR A 104 12.48 -0.97 4.90
N LYS A 105 13.48 -1.57 4.28
CA LYS A 105 13.84 -1.40 2.86
C LYS A 105 13.84 -2.76 2.17
N GLY A 106 12.65 -3.21 1.78
CA GLY A 106 12.48 -4.42 0.99
C GLY A 106 12.31 -5.67 1.84
N ALA A 107 13.32 -6.53 1.88
CA ALA A 107 13.15 -7.90 2.37
C ALA A 107 13.13 -8.04 3.91
N ASP A 108 13.60 -7.03 4.61
CA ASP A 108 13.66 -6.90 6.08
C ASP A 108 12.30 -6.58 6.72
N ALA A 109 11.31 -6.14 5.93
CA ALA A 109 9.96 -5.91 6.42
C ALA A 109 9.26 -7.21 6.82
N PRO A 110 8.42 -7.20 7.87
CA PRO A 110 7.52 -8.30 8.19
C PRO A 110 6.71 -8.74 6.96
N ALA A 111 6.52 -10.06 6.79
CA ALA A 111 5.87 -10.63 5.61
C ALA A 111 4.52 -9.98 5.26
N LYS A 112 3.74 -9.65 6.29
CA LYS A 112 2.42 -8.99 6.17
C LYS A 112 2.46 -7.57 5.58
N TRP A 113 3.62 -6.91 5.54
CA TRP A 113 3.78 -5.58 4.95
C TRP A 113 4.64 -5.60 3.69
N ARG A 114 4.97 -6.79 3.17
CA ARG A 114 5.90 -6.92 2.06
C ARG A 114 5.40 -6.21 0.79
N SER A 115 4.08 -6.10 0.62
CA SER A 115 3.48 -5.33 -0.45
C SER A 115 3.76 -3.83 -0.39
N LEU A 116 4.00 -3.27 0.81
CA LEU A 116 4.23 -1.83 1.04
C LEU A 116 5.72 -1.43 0.88
N THR A 117 6.63 -2.40 0.84
CA THR A 117 8.08 -2.14 0.82
C THR A 117 8.63 -1.45 -0.43
N PRO A 118 8.00 -1.50 -1.62
CA PRO A 118 8.47 -0.72 -2.77
C PRO A 118 8.55 0.79 -2.49
N ASN A 119 7.74 1.29 -1.56
CA ASN A 119 7.74 2.69 -1.13
C ASN A 119 8.65 2.95 0.10
N GLY A 120 9.14 1.89 0.75
CA GLY A 120 9.79 1.93 2.05
C GLY A 120 8.78 2.09 3.19
N ILE A 121 9.13 1.57 4.37
CA ILE A 121 8.28 1.66 5.56
C ILE A 121 9.11 2.26 6.69
N ILE A 122 8.54 3.21 7.42
CA ILE A 122 9.14 3.76 8.63
C ILE A 122 8.15 3.49 9.77
N ASP A 123 8.51 2.61 10.70
CA ASP A 123 7.71 2.30 11.89
C ASP A 123 8.31 3.01 13.11
N ILE A 124 7.52 3.91 13.68
CA ILE A 124 7.88 4.72 14.85
C ILE A 124 7.23 4.09 16.07
N ARG A 125 8.01 3.59 17.03
CA ARG A 125 7.44 3.16 18.31
C ARG A 125 7.56 4.25 19.34
N LEU A 126 6.49 4.42 20.11
CA LEU A 126 6.42 5.41 21.16
C LEU A 126 6.64 4.75 22.52
N LYS A 127 7.25 5.50 23.45
CA LYS A 127 7.44 5.12 24.85
C LYS A 127 6.09 4.90 25.54
N THR A 128 5.08 5.66 25.14
CA THR A 128 3.71 5.60 25.68
C THR A 128 2.68 5.52 24.56
N LYS A 129 1.47 5.05 24.87
CA LYS A 129 0.39 4.94 23.89
C LYS A 129 -0.17 6.33 23.54
N ALA A 130 0.17 6.84 22.36
CA ALA A 130 -0.47 8.05 21.83
C ALA A 130 -1.92 7.78 21.41
N LYS A 131 -2.80 8.77 21.66
CA LYS A 131 -4.23 8.69 21.37
C LYS A 131 -4.54 9.34 20.03
N PHE A 132 -4.45 8.59 18.95
CA PHE A 132 -4.93 9.01 17.64
C PHE A 132 -6.33 8.44 17.38
N LYS A 133 -7.24 9.29 16.89
CA LYS A 133 -8.47 8.81 16.27
C LYS A 133 -8.07 7.98 15.05
N SER A 134 -8.62 6.77 14.90
CA SER A 134 -8.24 5.89 13.81
C SER A 134 -9.40 5.03 13.36
N LYS A 135 -9.39 4.65 12.08
CA LYS A 135 -10.38 3.78 11.44
C LYS A 135 -9.73 2.46 11.05
N THR A 136 -10.46 1.37 11.24
CA THR A 136 -10.07 0.07 10.70
C THR A 136 -10.52 -0.03 9.24
N LEU A 137 -9.89 -0.90 8.44
CA LEU A 137 -10.30 -1.13 7.05
C LEU A 137 -11.76 -1.59 6.96
N ALA A 138 -12.21 -2.44 7.90
CA ALA A 138 -13.60 -2.86 8.00
C ALA A 138 -14.56 -1.70 8.36
N ALA A 139 -14.13 -0.71 9.15
CA ALA A 139 -14.92 0.48 9.40
C ALA A 139 -15.05 1.35 8.15
N LEU A 140 -13.97 1.50 7.37
CA LEU A 140 -14.00 2.23 6.09
C LEU A 140 -14.95 1.57 5.08
N LYS A 141 -14.84 0.25 4.90
CA LYS A 141 -15.76 -0.53 4.04
C LYS A 141 -17.23 -0.30 4.39
N ARG A 142 -17.57 -0.40 5.69
CA ARG A 142 -18.94 -0.18 6.18
C ARG A 142 -19.41 1.26 5.96
N GLN A 143 -18.55 2.24 6.23
CA GLN A 143 -18.85 3.66 6.02
C GLN A 143 -19.18 3.97 4.56
N LEU A 144 -18.54 3.28 3.62
CA LEU A 144 -18.77 3.43 2.17
C LEU A 144 -19.92 2.57 1.64
N GLY A 145 -20.58 1.77 2.50
CA GLY A 145 -21.67 0.89 2.08
C GLY A 145 -21.25 -0.19 1.10
N VAL A 146 -19.97 -0.60 1.10
CA VAL A 146 -19.45 -1.59 0.15
C VAL A 146 -19.71 -2.99 0.68
N GLY A 147 -20.59 -3.73 -0.01
CA GLY A 147 -20.83 -5.16 0.22
C GLY A 147 -19.78 -6.04 -0.45
N GLY A 148 -19.76 -7.34 -0.10
CA GLY A 148 -18.95 -8.34 -0.81
C GLY A 148 -17.44 -8.32 -0.53
N ALA A 149 -16.67 -8.97 -1.40
CA ALA A 149 -15.22 -9.04 -1.31
C ALA A 149 -14.59 -7.70 -1.74
N VAL A 150 -13.62 -7.24 -0.94
CA VAL A 150 -12.96 -5.94 -1.14
C VAL A 150 -11.45 -6.11 -1.02
N ARG A 151 -10.71 -5.49 -1.94
CA ARG A 151 -9.26 -5.33 -1.86
C ARG A 151 -8.95 -3.90 -1.44
N PHE A 152 -8.01 -3.73 -0.51
CA PHE A 152 -7.57 -2.43 -0.05
C PHE A 152 -6.22 -2.08 -0.67
N GLU A 153 -6.06 -0.81 -1.01
CA GLU A 153 -4.81 -0.21 -1.45
C GLU A 153 -4.52 1.05 -0.63
N LEU A 154 -3.23 1.38 -0.49
CA LEU A 154 -2.72 2.59 0.14
C LEU A 154 -1.84 3.32 -0.88
N ASP A 155 -2.25 4.51 -1.30
CA ASP A 155 -1.58 5.28 -2.35
C ASP A 155 -1.32 4.44 -3.62
N GLY A 156 -2.26 3.58 -4.01
CA GLY A 156 -2.17 2.65 -5.16
C GLY A 156 -1.32 1.40 -4.93
N VAL A 157 -0.90 1.12 -3.68
CA VAL A 157 -0.14 -0.09 -3.32
C VAL A 157 -1.03 -1.07 -2.54
N PRO A 158 -1.04 -2.37 -2.88
CA PRO A 158 -1.84 -3.36 -2.16
C PRO A 158 -1.57 -3.38 -0.66
N LEU A 159 -2.64 -3.36 0.13
CA LEU A 159 -2.59 -3.45 1.58
C LEU A 159 -3.06 -4.84 2.02
N GLU A 160 -2.11 -5.73 2.29
CA GLU A 160 -2.38 -7.13 2.66
C GLU A 160 -2.74 -7.30 4.14
N ASP A 161 -2.15 -6.50 5.03
CA ASP A 161 -2.41 -6.57 6.46
C ASP A 161 -3.73 -5.86 6.82
N THR A 162 -4.80 -6.65 6.98
CA THR A 162 -6.13 -6.13 7.37
C THR A 162 -6.23 -5.68 8.82
N SER A 163 -5.21 -5.97 9.65
CA SER A 163 -5.18 -5.52 11.05
C SER A 163 -4.72 -4.06 11.19
N LEU A 164 -4.14 -3.49 10.13
CA LEU A 164 -3.72 -2.10 10.11
C LEU A 164 -4.91 -1.15 10.27
N ARG A 165 -4.67 -0.10 11.04
CA ARG A 165 -5.57 1.02 11.24
C ARG A 165 -4.98 2.23 10.55
N ILE A 166 -5.82 3.17 10.15
CA ILE A 166 -5.38 4.42 9.55
C ILE A 166 -5.82 5.55 10.46
N ALA A 167 -4.90 6.46 10.81
CA ALA A 167 -5.25 7.64 11.59
C ALA A 167 -6.32 8.44 10.82
N ALA A 168 -7.33 8.93 11.52
CA ALA A 168 -8.45 9.59 10.87
C ALA A 168 -8.03 10.88 10.15
N GLY A 169 -7.00 11.58 10.67
CA GLY A 169 -6.38 12.74 10.03
C GLY A 169 -5.42 12.40 8.88
N ALA A 170 -5.08 11.12 8.71
CA ALA A 170 -4.22 10.64 7.65
C ALA A 170 -4.95 10.40 6.34
N ILE A 171 -6.28 10.30 6.36
CA ILE A 171 -7.07 9.98 5.16
C ILE A 171 -7.34 11.28 4.40
N ASP A 172 -6.76 11.44 3.20
CA ASP A 172 -7.10 12.53 2.29
C ASP A 172 -8.42 12.21 1.57
N ARG A 173 -8.45 11.06 0.89
CA ARG A 173 -9.61 10.54 0.18
C ARG A 173 -9.60 9.03 0.12
N VAL A 174 -10.75 8.45 -0.21
CA VAL A 174 -10.88 7.02 -0.50
C VAL A 174 -11.53 6.87 -1.86
N ASP A 175 -10.79 6.32 -2.81
CA ASP A 175 -11.24 6.05 -4.16
C ASP A 175 -11.87 4.64 -4.22
N LEU A 176 -13.10 4.56 -4.73
CA LEU A 176 -13.85 3.32 -4.87
C LEU A 176 -13.93 2.93 -6.34
N VAL A 177 -13.31 1.82 -6.71
CA VAL A 177 -13.42 1.25 -8.06
C VAL A 177 -14.26 -0.03 -7.96
N ARG A 178 -15.43 0.00 -8.60
CA ARG A 178 -16.32 -1.16 -8.70
C ARG A 178 -16.06 -1.89 -10.02
N PRO A 179 -16.17 -3.23 -10.04
CA PRO A 179 -16.17 -3.96 -11.30
C PRO A 179 -17.38 -3.57 -12.16
N ALA A 180 -17.26 -3.77 -13.47
CA ALA A 180 -18.35 -3.47 -14.40
C ALA A 180 -19.59 -4.32 -14.07
N ALA A 181 -20.77 -3.78 -14.35
CA ALA A 181 -22.03 -4.49 -14.10
C ALA A 181 -22.05 -5.80 -14.91
N GLY A 182 -22.19 -6.93 -14.21
CA GLY A 182 -22.17 -8.26 -14.82
C GLY A 182 -20.82 -8.99 -14.75
N GLU A 183 -19.76 -8.35 -14.27
CA GLU A 183 -18.48 -9.01 -14.03
C GLU A 183 -18.35 -9.47 -12.58
N ALA A 184 -17.95 -10.73 -12.38
CA ALA A 184 -17.51 -11.23 -11.09
C ALA A 184 -16.14 -10.60 -10.75
N GLY A 185 -16.16 -9.41 -10.17
CA GLY A 185 -14.95 -8.69 -9.80
C GLY A 185 -14.89 -8.35 -8.31
N ILE A 186 -13.67 -8.06 -7.85
CA ILE A 186 -13.40 -7.60 -6.48
C ILE A 186 -13.50 -6.08 -6.49
N THR A 187 -14.23 -5.52 -5.53
CA THR A 187 -14.27 -4.07 -5.36
C THR A 187 -12.94 -3.57 -4.79
N LEU A 188 -12.37 -2.52 -5.38
CA LEU A 188 -11.11 -1.93 -4.93
C LEU A 188 -11.39 -0.65 -4.13
N LEU A 189 -10.79 -0.57 -2.95
CA LEU A 189 -10.76 0.64 -2.13
C LEU A 189 -9.32 1.13 -2.02
N ASN A 190 -8.99 2.20 -2.75
CA ASN A 190 -7.69 2.83 -2.66
C ASN A 190 -7.75 4.03 -1.71
N ILE A 191 -6.92 4.01 -0.68
CA ILE A 191 -6.90 5.03 0.37
C ILE A 191 -5.70 5.93 0.10
N GLN A 192 -5.97 7.21 -0.15
CA GLN A 192 -4.94 8.21 -0.32
C GLN A 192 -4.59 8.82 1.04
N VAL A 193 -3.31 8.81 1.39
CA VAL A 193 -2.82 9.38 2.63
C VAL A 193 -2.53 10.86 2.44
N VAL A 194 -2.83 11.69 3.44
CA VAL A 194 -2.47 13.11 3.45
C VAL A 194 -0.96 13.25 3.38
N ARG A 195 -0.49 13.84 2.29
CA ARG A 195 0.91 14.20 2.09
C ARG A 195 1.06 15.70 1.91
N LEU A 196 1.88 16.32 2.73
CA LEU A 196 2.18 17.73 2.65
C LEU A 196 3.32 17.98 1.65
N PRO A 197 3.32 19.12 0.96
CA PRO A 197 4.48 19.53 0.19
C PRO A 197 5.66 19.77 1.15
N PRO A 198 6.89 19.52 0.70
CA PRO A 198 8.07 19.89 1.47
C PRO A 198 8.06 21.41 1.72
N PRO A 199 8.51 21.87 2.90
CA PRO A 199 8.60 23.29 3.18
C PRO A 199 9.53 23.97 2.17
N PRO A 200 9.26 25.24 1.79
CA PRO A 200 10.15 25.99 0.92
C PRO A 200 11.51 26.15 1.60
N HIS A 201 12.58 26.13 0.79
CA HIS A 201 13.92 26.34 1.28
C HIS A 201 14.11 27.83 1.65
N PRO A 202 14.75 28.15 2.78
CA PRO A 202 15.06 29.52 3.11
C PRO A 202 16.02 30.14 2.07
N PRO A 203 15.99 31.47 1.88
CA PRO A 203 16.96 32.17 1.05
C PRO A 203 18.41 31.82 1.46
N GLY A 204 19.30 31.62 0.48
CA GLY A 204 20.69 31.24 0.72
C GLY A 204 20.96 29.73 0.85
N THR A 205 19.97 28.87 0.66
CA THR A 205 20.16 27.41 0.68
C THR A 205 20.94 26.93 -0.55
N ILE A 206 22.16 26.42 -0.35
CA ILE A 206 22.96 25.78 -1.40
C ILE A 206 22.55 24.30 -1.52
N ARG A 207 22.18 23.86 -2.73
CA ARG A 207 21.83 22.46 -3.00
C ARG A 207 23.02 21.75 -3.63
N ILE A 208 23.61 20.81 -2.89
CA ILE A 208 24.61 19.89 -3.45
C ILE A 208 23.84 18.70 -4.04
N ARG A 209 24.01 18.45 -5.34
CA ARG A 209 23.53 17.22 -5.97
C ARG A 209 24.58 16.14 -5.70
N GLY A 210 24.17 15.06 -5.03
CA GLY A 210 24.92 13.82 -4.91
C GLY A 210 24.47 12.80 -5.93
#